data_AF-A0A2R4CF42-F1
#
_entry.id   AF-A0A2R4CF42-F1
#
_cell.length_a   1.000
_cell.length_b   1.000
_cell.length_c   1.000
_cell.angle_alpha   90.00
_cell.angle_beta   90.00
_cell.angle_gamma   90.00
#
_symmetry.space_group_name_H-M   'P 1'
#
loop_
_entity.id
_entity.type
_entity.pdbx_description
1 polymer ?
#
loop_
_entity_poly.entity_id
_entity_poly.type
_entity_poly.pdbx_seq_one_letter_code
_entity_poly.pdbx_strand_id
1 'polypeptide(L)' 'MSRIDRLEWSQKVASLNECIRGFQANPSKEQLDRAISELRAYAEAASDGDMEIPSRFVAN' A
#
# COMPACT_ATOMS: atom_id res chain seq x y z
N MET A 1 -4.21 16.58 -5.40
CA MET A 1 -4.63 15.90 -4.17
C MET A 1 -5.40 16.79 -3.21
N SER A 2 -6.66 16.42 -2.96
CA SER A 2 -7.46 16.93 -1.83
C SER A 2 -6.92 16.40 -0.50
N ARG A 3 -7.39 16.99 0.62
CA ARG A 3 -7.12 16.46 1.97
C ARG A 3 -7.69 15.05 2.17
N ILE A 4 -8.84 14.77 1.55
CA ILE A 4 -9.54 13.48 1.64
C ILE A 4 -8.70 12.42 0.92
N ASP A 5 -8.37 12.62 -0.36
CA ASP A 5 -7.53 11.67 -1.12
C ASP A 5 -6.20 11.39 -0.41
N ARG A 6 -5.57 12.43 0.17
CA ARG A 6 -4.32 12.26 0.93
C ARG A 6 -4.51 11.37 2.16
N LEU A 7 -5.63 11.51 2.87
CA LEU A 7 -5.94 10.68 4.02
C LEU A 7 -6.16 9.23 3.60
N GLU A 8 -6.93 8.99 2.53
CA GLU A 8 -7.20 7.66 2.00
C GLU A 8 -5.91 6.96 1.55
N TRP A 9 -5.07 7.65 0.77
CA TRP A 9 -3.74 7.17 0.41
C TRP A 9 -2.89 6.83 1.65
N SER A 10 -2.87 7.72 2.65
CA SER A 10 -2.09 7.50 3.87
C SER A 10 -2.57 6.27 4.65
N GLN A 11 -3.88 6.00 4.68
CA GLN A 11 -4.44 4.81 5.32
C GLN A 11 -4.03 3.53 4.58
N LYS A 12 -4.11 3.52 3.25
CA LYS A 12 -3.66 2.39 2.42
C LYS A 12 -2.18 2.08 2.63
N VAL A 13 -1.33 3.10 2.65
CA VAL A 13 0.11 2.96 2.92
C VAL A 13 0.37 2.47 4.35
N ALA A 14 -0.41 2.91 5.34
CA ALA A 14 -0.27 2.43 6.71
C ALA A 14 -0.61 0.94 6.84
N SER A 15 -1.71 0.49 6.23
CA SER A 15 -2.09 -0.93 6.19
C SER A 15 -1.04 -1.80 5.50
N LEU A 16 -0.50 -1.32 4.37
CA LEU A 16 0.58 -2.00 3.66
C LEU A 16 1.84 -2.14 4.52
N ASN A 17 2.27 -1.06 5.17
CA ASN A 17 3.43 -1.08 6.06
C ASN A 17 3.24 -1.97 7.29
N GLU A 18 2.03 -2.06 7.82
CA GLU A 18 1.71 -3.00 8.89
C GLU A 18 1.85 -4.45 8.42
N CYS A 19 1.33 -4.78 7.24
CA CYS A 19 1.45 -6.12 6.67
C CYS A 19 2.91 -6.51 6.42
N ILE A 20 3.71 -5.60 5.87
CA ILE A 20 5.15 -5.83 5.64
C ILE A 20 5.90 -6.01 6.97
N ARG A 21 5.57 -5.21 8.00
CA ARG A 21 6.15 -5.39 9.33
C ARG A 21 5.77 -6.73 9.95
N GLY A 22 4.54 -7.19 9.77
CA GLY A 22 4.09 -8.52 10.20
C GLY A 22 4.91 -9.64 9.54
N PHE A 23 5.16 -9.53 8.23
CA PHE A 23 6.04 -10.45 7.52
C PHE A 23 7.51 -10.38 7.99
N GLN A 24 8.04 -9.17 8.21
CA GLN A 24 9.42 -9.02 8.72
C GLN A 24 9.59 -9.61 10.13
N ALA A 25 8.58 -9.49 10.99
CA ALA A 25 8.59 -10.06 12.32
C ALA A 25 8.42 -11.60 12.32
N ASN A 26 7.65 -12.13 11.38
CA ASN A 26 7.46 -13.56 11.19
C ASN A 26 7.40 -13.91 9.69
N PRO A 27 8.54 -14.27 9.08
CA PRO A 27 8.64 -14.52 7.64
C PRO A 27 8.10 -15.91 7.28
N SER A 28 6.80 -16.14 7.50
CA SER A 28 6.11 -17.33 7.06
C SER A 28 5.52 -17.16 5.65
N LYS A 29 5.25 -18.28 4.98
CA LYS A 29 4.62 -18.27 3.66
C LYS A 29 3.26 -17.56 3.68
N GLU A 30 2.46 -17.77 4.71
CA GLU A 30 1.16 -17.11 4.87
C GLU A 30 1.29 -15.58 4.99
N GLN A 31 2.27 -15.10 5.77
CA GLN A 31 2.53 -13.66 5.90
C GLN A 31 3.08 -13.07 4.61
N LEU A 32 3.90 -13.81 3.87
CA LEU A 32 4.38 -13.41 2.56
C LEU A 32 3.23 -13.28 1.55
N ASP A 33 2.38 -14.29 1.44
CA ASP A 33 1.22 -14.28 0.55
C ASP A 33 0.27 -13.11 0.89
N ARG A 34 0.04 -12.86 2.18
CA ARG A 34 -0.75 -11.70 2.63
C ARG A 34 -0.11 -10.38 2.20
N ALA A 35 1.18 -10.21 2.42
CA ALA A 35 1.90 -8.99 2.02
C ALA A 35 1.90 -8.78 0.50
N ILE A 36 2.08 -9.85 -0.28
CA ILE A 36 2.00 -9.80 -1.75
C ILE A 36 0.58 -9.42 -2.20
N SER A 37 -0.46 -9.97 -1.58
CA SER A 37 -1.85 -9.62 -1.89
C SER A 37 -2.13 -8.14 -1.63
N GLU A 38 -1.66 -7.61 -0.50
CA GLU A 38 -1.85 -6.21 -0.15
C GLU A 38 -1.06 -5.27 -1.08
N LEU A 39 0.16 -5.66 -1.47
CA LEU A 39 0.96 -4.94 -2.47
C LEU A 39 0.26 -4.87 -3.83
N ARG A 40 -0.38 -5.97 -4.26
CA ARG A 40 -1.14 -6.01 -5.52
C ARG A 40 -2.36 -5.11 -5.46
N ALA A 41 -3.14 -5.18 -4.38
CA ALA A 41 -4.30 -4.31 -4.20
C ALA A 41 -3.93 -2.81 -4.22
N TYR A 42 -2.81 -2.44 -3.59
CA TYR A 42 -2.27 -1.08 -3.67
C TYR A 42 -1.86 -0.70 -5.10
N ALA A 43 -1.17 -1.60 -5.81
CA ALA A 43 -0.73 -1.34 -7.19
C ALA A 43 -1.90 -1.22 -8.17
N GLU A 44 -2.95 -2.03 -8.01
CA GLU A 44 -4.18 -1.93 -8.80
C GLU A 44 -4.90 -0.61 -8.54
N ALA A 45 -5.10 -0.22 -7.28
CA ALA A 45 -5.72 1.07 -6.95
C ALA A 45 -4.93 2.27 -7.50
N ALA A 46 -3.60 2.19 -7.49
CA ALA A 46 -2.74 3.20 -8.09
C ALA A 46 -2.80 3.22 -9.63
N SER A 47 -2.93 2.05 -10.26
CA SER A 47 -2.94 1.91 -11.71
C SER A 47 -4.27 2.29 -12.35
N ASP A 48 -5.39 1.99 -11.69
CA ASP A 48 -6.75 2.28 -12.19
C ASP A 48 -7.11 3.77 -12.04
N GLY A 49 -6.32 4.52 -11.27
CA GLY A 49 -6.61 5.91 -10.92
C GLY A 49 -7.62 6.06 -9.78
N ASP A 50 -8.04 4.95 -9.16
CA ASP A 50 -8.91 4.88 -7.99
C ASP A 50 -8.25 5.50 -6.74
N MET A 51 -6.91 5.49 -6.69
CA MET A 51 -6.12 6.11 -5.63
C MET A 51 -5.07 7.06 -6.22
N GLU A 52 -5.19 8.35 -5.92
CA GLU A 52 -4.14 9.32 -6.25
C GLU A 52 -2.90 9.09 -5.37
N ILE A 53 -1.70 9.05 -5.97
CA ILE A 53 -0.43 8.99 -5.25
C ILE A 53 0.18 10.41 -5.21
N PRO A 54 0.60 10.92 -4.05
CA PRO A 54 1.23 12.23 -4.00
C PRO A 54 2.52 12.25 -4.84
N SER A 55 2.69 13.28 -5.67
CA SER A 55 3.76 13.37 -6.68
C SER A 55 5.17 13.17 -6.13
N ARG A 56 5.41 13.48 -4.85
CA ARG A 56 6.70 13.26 -4.17
C ARG A 56 7.06 11.77 -4.03
N PHE A 57 6.09 10.86 -4.10
CA PHE A 57 6.26 9.41 -3.96
C PHE A 57 6.16 8.66 -5.28
N VAL A 58 5.91 9.36 -6.39
CA VAL A 58 5.98 8.79 -7.73
C VAL A 58 7.43 8.80 -8.17
N ALA A 59 7.96 7.65 -8.62
CA ALA A 59 9.31 7.58 -9.18
C ALA A 59 9.32 8.30 -10.55
N ASN A 60 10.26 9.22 -10.73
CA ASN A 60 10.51 9.89 -12.03
C ASN A 60 11.16 8.95 -13.03
#